data_AF-A0A3B9UV08-F1
#
_entry.id   AF-A0A3B9UV08-F1
#
_cell.length_a   1.000
_cell.length_b   1.000
_cell.length_c   1.000
_cell.angle_alpha   90.00
_cell.angle_beta   90.00
_cell.angle_gamma   90.00
#
_symmetry.space_group_name_H-M   'P 1'
#
loop_
_entity.id
_entity.type
_entity.pdbx_description
1 polymer ?
#
loop_
_entity_poly.entity_id
_entity_poly.type
_entity_poly.pdbx_seq_one_letter_code
_entity_poly.pdbx_strand_id
1 'polypeptide(L)' 'NEFKVEICYNRHTDAYKASFYPNVKLKNNNTIEFTCNNYFEALRMKLFLI' A
#
# COMPACT_ATOMS: atom_id res chain seq x y z
N ASN A 1 15.65 -10.19 -0.05
CA ASN A 1 14.56 -10.04 0.94
C ASN A 1 13.46 -9.22 0.31
N GLU A 2 12.29 -9.83 0.11
CA GLU A 2 11.09 -9.12 -0.32
C GLU A 2 10.31 -8.72 0.95
N PHE A 3 9.90 -7.46 1.01
CA PHE A 3 9.07 -6.91 2.07
C PHE A 3 7.65 -6.76 1.56
N LYS A 4 6.72 -7.37 2.29
CA LYS A 4 5.29 -7.27 2.04
C LYS A 4 4.66 -6.37 3.09
N VAL A 5 4.02 -5.31 2.64
CA VAL A 5 3.33 -4.33 3.50
C VAL A 5 1.86 -4.39 3.18
N GLU A 6 1.04 -4.66 4.21
CA GLU A 6 -0.40 -4.64 4.10
C GLU A 6 -0.94 -3.42 4.86
N ILE A 7 -1.76 -2.62 4.19
CA ILE A 7 -2.37 -1.42 4.79
C ILE A 7 -3.88 -1.58 4.72
N CYS A 8 -4.51 -1.58 5.88
CA CYS A 8 -5.96 -1.63 6.02
C CYS A 8 -6.46 -0.22 6.35
N TYR A 9 -7.24 0.35 5.43
CA TYR A 9 -7.85 1.66 5.58
C TYR A 9 -9.23 1.55 6.22
N ASN A 10 -9.56 2.54 7.04
CA ASN A 10 -10.87 2.60 7.68
C ASN A 10 -11.98 2.93 6.65
N ARG A 11 -11.66 3.71 5.61
CA ARG A 11 -12.58 4.00 4.49
C ARG A 11 -12.12 3.29 3.22
N HIS A 12 -13.06 2.69 2.51
CA HIS A 12 -12.80 2.06 1.22
C HIS A 12 -12.32 3.05 0.16
N THR A 13 -12.71 4.33 0.24
CA THR A 13 -12.29 5.38 -0.71
C THR A 13 -10.79 5.63 -0.64
N ASP A 14 -10.23 5.57 0.56
CA ASP A 14 -8.81 5.80 0.79
C ASP A 14 -8.00 4.61 0.27
N ALA A 15 -8.44 3.37 0.55
CA ALA A 15 -7.86 2.15 -0.02
C ALA A 15 -7.92 2.15 -1.56
N TYR A 16 -9.04 2.59 -2.14
CA TYR A 16 -9.18 2.68 -3.58
C TYR A 16 -8.22 3.72 -4.19
N LYS A 17 -8.13 4.92 -3.60
CA LYS A 17 -7.18 5.96 -4.03
C LYS A 17 -5.73 5.48 -3.89
N ALA A 18 -5.44 4.77 -2.81
CA ALA A 18 -4.15 4.18 -2.50
C ALA A 18 -3.74 3.09 -3.50
N SER A 19 -4.70 2.36 -4.07
CA SER A 19 -4.44 1.30 -5.05
C SER A 19 -3.90 1.79 -6.40
N PHE A 20 -4.03 3.09 -6.69
CA PHE A 20 -3.41 3.71 -7.87
C PHE A 20 -1.91 3.91 -7.73
N TYR A 21 -1.34 3.73 -6.53
CA TYR A 21 0.09 3.86 -6.33
C TYR A 21 0.83 2.67 -6.99
N PRO A 22 1.97 2.92 -7.68
CA PRO A 22 2.70 1.87 -8.39
C PRO A 22 3.15 0.74 -7.45
N ASN A 23 3.08 -0.49 -7.94
CA ASN A 23 3.38 -1.73 -7.21
C ASN A 23 2.45 -2.03 -6.01
N VAL A 24 1.31 -1.35 -5.92
CA VAL A 24 0.23 -1.68 -4.98
C VAL A 24 -0.82 -2.53 -5.67
N LYS A 25 -1.35 -3.51 -4.96
CA LYS A 25 -2.51 -4.30 -5.35
C LYS A 25 -3.63 -4.08 -4.35
N LEU A 26 -4.84 -3.82 -4.83
CA LEU A 26 -6.03 -3.83 -3.99
C LEU A 26 -6.38 -5.29 -3.66
N LYS A 27 -6.28 -5.67 -2.39
CA LYS A 27 -6.63 -7.02 -1.93
C LYS A 27 -8.12 -7.11 -1.65
N ASN A 28 -8.64 -6.13 -0.90
CA ASN A 28 -10.05 -5.98 -0.58
C ASN A 28 -10.45 -4.50 -0.75
N ASN A 29 -11.75 -4.18 -0.71
CA ASN A 29 -12.26 -2.80 -0.79
C ASN A 29 -11.61 -1.83 0.20
N ASN A 30 -11.07 -2.32 1.32
CA ASN A 30 -10.45 -1.52 2.37
C ASN A 30 -8.96 -1.86 2.57
N THR A 31 -8.40 -2.81 1.83
CA THR A 31 -7.07 -3.35 2.12
C THR A 31 -6.24 -3.35 0.86
N ILE A 32 -5.06 -2.75 0.95
CA ILE A 32 -4.06 -2.80 -0.10
C ILE A 32 -2.84 -3.61 0.33
N GLU A 33 -2.19 -4.20 -0.66
CA GLU A 33 -0.96 -4.97 -0.51
C GLU A 33 0.11 -4.33 -1.37
N PHE A 34 1.23 -3.97 -0.76
CA PHE A 34 2.40 -3.44 -1.44
C PHE A 34 3.58 -4.38 -1.23
N THR A 35 4.21 -4.77 -2.33
CA THR A 35 5.38 -5.63 -2.30
C THR A 35 6.58 -4.84 -2.81
N CYS A 36 7.67 -4.81 -2.04
CA CYS A 36 8.88 -4.09 -2.38
C CYS A 36 10.13 -4.85 -1.95
N ASN A 37 11.27 -4.55 -2.57
CA ASN A 37 12.52 -5.25 -2.26
C ASN A 37 13.35 -4.54 -1.18
N ASN A 38 12.94 -3.33 -0.78
CA ASN A 38 13.72 -2.50 0.12
C ASN A 38 12.83 -1.76 1.13
N TYR A 39 13.25 -1.75 2.39
CA TYR A 39 12.52 -1.11 3.48
C TYR A 39 12.31 0.40 3.24
N PHE A 40 13.26 1.06 2.57
CA PHE A 40 13.13 2.47 2.20
C PHE A 40 11.97 2.73 1.21
N GLU A 41 11.67 1.78 0.33
CA GLU A 41 10.52 1.92 -0.58
C GLU A 41 9.19 1.82 0.16
N ALA A 42 9.09 0.93 1.16
CA ALA A 42 7.94 0.84 2.04
C ALA A 42 7.72 2.15 2.83
N LEU A 43 8.79 2.76 3.34
CA LEU A 43 8.70 4.06 4.02
C LEU A 43 8.28 5.19 3.07
N ARG A 44 8.83 5.19 1.85
CA ARG A 44 8.48 6.19 0.84
C ARG A 44 7.02 6.07 0.44
N MET A 45 6.54 4.84 0.20
CA MET A 45 5.12 4.55 0.01
C MET A 45 4.30 5.13 1.17
N LYS A 46 4.64 4.80 2.41
CA LYS A 46 3.95 5.30 3.60
C LYS A 46 3.87 6.84 3.62
N LEU A 47 4.92 7.54 3.22
CA LEU A 47 4.94 9.00 3.17
C LEU A 47 4.00 9.61 2.10
N PHE A 48 3.78 8.91 0.98
CA PHE A 48 2.86 9.38 -0.07
C PHE A 48 1.40 9.02 0.20
N LEU A 49 1.16 8.00 1.04
CA LEU A 49 -0.16 7.42 1.28
C LEU A 49 -0.79 7.79 2.63
N ILE A 50 -0.03 8.39 3.54
CA ILE A 50 -0.49 9.00 4.80
C ILE A 50 -0.54 10.51 4.63
#